data_AF-A0A536SET4-F1
#
_entry.id   AF-A0A536SET4-F1
#
_cell.length_a   1.000
_cell.length_b   1.000
_cell.length_c   1.000
_cell.angle_alpha   90.00
_cell.angle_beta   90.00
_cell.angle_gamma   90.00
#
_symmetry.space_group_name_H-M   'P 1'
#
loop_
_entity.id
_entity.type
_entity.pdbx_description
1 polymer ?
#
loop_
_entity_poly.entity_id
_entity_poly.type
_entity_poly.pdbx_seq_one_letter_code
_entity_poly.pdbx_strand_id
1 'polypeptide(L)'
;MARDSMQYHVVVVGGGPAGLAAAIRLKQLAGENAAELGVCVIEKGSEIGAHILSGAVMDPRALDELFPDWKELGAPLKTPASEDRFLFLTESGSFKVPDFLLPECFRNHGNYVISLGNL
;
A
#
# COMPACT_ATOMS: atom_id res chain seq x y z
N MET A 1 -14.76 -14.40 34.00
CA MET A 1 -15.44 -13.26 33.34
C MET A 1 -15.90 -13.71 31.97
N ALA A 2 -17.17 -13.49 31.62
CA ALA A 2 -17.64 -13.70 30.25
C ALA A 2 -17.10 -12.58 29.36
N ARG A 3 -16.64 -12.91 28.15
CA ARG A 3 -16.21 -11.94 27.14
C ARG A 3 -17.34 -11.74 26.15
N ASP A 4 -17.59 -10.49 25.75
CA ASP A 4 -18.49 -10.22 24.63
C ASP A 4 -17.92 -10.78 23.33
N SER A 5 -18.80 -11.29 22.47
CA SER A 5 -18.45 -11.92 21.20
C SER A 5 -19.36 -11.43 20.08
N MET A 6 -18.79 -11.19 18.91
CA MET A 6 -19.52 -10.84 17.68
C MET A 6 -19.16 -11.85 16.58
N GLN A 7 -20.13 -12.17 15.71
CA GLN A 7 -19.91 -13.09 14.59
C GLN A 7 -19.61 -12.33 13.29
N TYR A 8 -18.58 -12.77 12.58
CA TYR A 8 -18.20 -12.31 11.25
C TYR A 8 -17.85 -13.50 10.37
N HIS A 9 -17.99 -13.35 9.05
CA HIS A 9 -17.59 -14.40 8.11
C HIS A 9 -16.06 -14.41 7.94
N VAL A 10 -15.44 -13.23 7.93
CA VAL A 10 -13.99 -13.05 7.83
C VAL A 10 -13.53 -11.99 8.83
N VAL A 11 -12.44 -12.28 9.53
CA VAL A 11 -11.73 -11.31 10.38
C VAL A 11 -10.32 -11.11 9.81
N VAL A 12 -9.98 -9.88 9.50
CA VAL A 12 -8.65 -9.45 9.06
C VAL A 12 -7.97 -8.75 10.22
N VAL A 13 -6.79 -9.24 10.61
CA VAL A 13 -5.98 -8.65 11.69
C VAL A 13 -4.86 -7.82 11.06
N GLY A 14 -4.98 -6.50 11.19
CA GLY A 14 -4.07 -5.50 10.61
C GLY A 14 -4.76 -4.65 9.55
N GLY A 15 -4.81 -3.33 9.79
CA GLY A 15 -5.35 -2.30 8.89
C GLY A 15 -4.29 -1.70 7.97
N GLY A 16 -3.28 -2.47 7.57
CA GLY A 16 -2.30 -2.06 6.57
C GLY A 16 -2.75 -2.34 5.13
N PRO A 17 -1.94 -1.98 4.11
CA PRO A 17 -2.34 -2.09 2.70
C PRO A 17 -2.81 -3.49 2.30
N ALA A 18 -2.13 -4.55 2.76
CA ALA A 18 -2.52 -5.93 2.46
C ALA A 18 -3.87 -6.32 3.09
N GLY A 19 -4.08 -5.96 4.37
CA GLY A 19 -5.31 -6.28 5.09
C GLY A 19 -6.51 -5.51 4.53
N LEU A 20 -6.32 -4.23 4.26
CA LEU A 20 -7.34 -3.40 3.61
C LEU A 20 -7.64 -3.89 2.19
N ALA A 21 -6.63 -4.19 1.37
CA ALA A 21 -6.83 -4.72 0.03
C ALA A 21 -7.64 -6.03 0.03
N ALA A 22 -7.32 -6.95 0.94
CA ALA A 22 -8.08 -8.19 1.09
C ALA A 22 -9.55 -7.92 1.50
N ALA A 23 -9.77 -7.07 2.51
CA ALA A 23 -11.11 -6.73 2.98
C ALA A 23 -11.95 -6.04 1.90
N ILE A 24 -11.36 -5.09 1.18
CA ILE A 24 -11.97 -4.38 0.05
C ILE A 24 -12.34 -5.37 -1.05
N ARG A 25 -11.40 -6.22 -1.49
CA ARG A 25 -11.67 -7.17 -2.58
C ARG A 25 -12.74 -8.18 -2.22
N LEU A 26 -12.76 -8.67 -0.97
CA LEU A 26 -13.84 -9.53 -0.47
C LEU A 26 -15.21 -8.84 -0.54
N LYS A 27 -15.28 -7.56 -0.17
CA LYS A 27 -16.54 -6.79 -0.25
C LYS A 27 -16.96 -6.49 -1.70
N GLN A 28 -16.01 -6.20 -2.59
CA GLN A 28 -16.29 -6.06 -4.03
C GLN A 28 -16.88 -7.36 -4.60
N LEU A 29 -16.22 -8.51 -4.37
CA LEU A 29 -16.70 -9.82 -4.82
C LEU A 29 -18.07 -10.19 -4.23
N ALA A 30 -18.32 -9.87 -2.96
CA ALA A 30 -19.62 -10.09 -2.34
C ALA A 30 -20.72 -9.25 -3.03
N GLY A 31 -20.42 -7.99 -3.38
CA GLY A 31 -21.32 -7.13 -4.14
C GLY A 31 -21.60 -7.66 -5.56
N GLU A 32 -20.56 -8.11 -6.27
CA GLU A 32 -20.68 -8.74 -7.60
C GLU A 32 -21.57 -10.00 -7.57
N ASN A 33 -21.54 -10.77 -6.48
CA ASN A 33 -22.28 -12.02 -6.33
C ASN A 33 -23.60 -11.88 -5.53
N ALA A 34 -24.01 -10.64 -5.20
CA ALA A 34 -25.18 -10.35 -4.35
C ALA A 34 -25.20 -11.17 -3.04
N ALA A 35 -24.02 -11.42 -2.47
CA ALA A 35 -23.84 -12.22 -1.27
C ALA A 35 -23.70 -11.32 -0.03
N GLU A 36 -24.32 -11.73 1.08
CA GLU A 36 -24.09 -11.07 2.36
C GLU A 36 -22.77 -11.54 2.96
N LEU A 37 -21.79 -10.65 3.03
CA LEU A 37 -20.48 -10.92 3.62
C LEU A 37 -20.11 -9.86 4.66
N GLY A 38 -20.05 -10.31 5.91
CA GLY A 38 -19.56 -9.55 7.06
C GLY A 38 -18.05 -9.73 7.22
N VAL A 39 -17.29 -8.65 7.00
CA VAL A 39 -15.84 -8.59 7.15
C VAL A 39 -15.49 -7.62 8.27
N CYS A 40 -14.71 -8.07 9.25
CA CYS A 40 -14.17 -7.23 10.32
C CYS A 40 -12.69 -6.99 10.09
N VAL A 41 -12.24 -5.74 10.12
CA VAL A 41 -10.81 -5.38 10.12
C VAL A 41 -10.49 -4.86 11.51
N ILE A 42 -9.48 -5.43 12.16
CA ILE A 42 -9.02 -5.01 13.48
C ILE A 42 -7.60 -4.47 13.34
N GLU A 43 -7.39 -3.22 13.76
CA GLU A 43 -6.09 -2.56 13.78
C GLU A 43 -5.75 -2.13 15.21
N LYS A 44 -4.45 -2.18 15.55
CA LYS A 44 -3.92 -1.75 16.85
C LYS A 44 -3.86 -0.23 16.96
N GLY A 45 -3.67 0.47 15.85
CA GLY A 45 -3.66 1.93 15.76
C GLY A 45 -4.95 2.56 16.26
N SER A 46 -4.85 3.78 16.81
CA SER A 46 -6.02 4.59 17.16
C SER A 46 -6.86 4.97 15.94
N GLU A 47 -6.24 4.96 14.77
CA GLU A 47 -6.82 5.15 13.45
C GLU A 47 -6.05 4.32 12.43
N ILE A 48 -6.66 4.06 11.27
CA ILE A 48 -6.00 3.41 10.14
C ILE A 48 -4.82 4.29 9.70
N GLY A 49 -3.67 3.68 9.45
CA GLY A 49 -2.45 4.40 9.06
C GLY A 49 -1.55 4.84 10.21
N ALA A 50 -2.06 4.97 11.44
CA ALA A 50 -1.29 5.52 12.58
C ALA A 50 -0.01 4.74 12.95
N HIS A 51 0.03 3.44 12.62
CA HIS A 51 1.21 2.58 12.85
C HIS A 51 1.95 2.19 11.57
N ILE A 52 1.57 2.75 10.42
CA ILE A 52 2.26 2.49 9.15
C ILE A 52 3.50 3.38 9.07
N LEU A 53 4.66 2.76 8.92
CA LEU A 53 5.94 3.45 8.69
C LEU A 53 6.61 2.89 7.44
N SER A 54 6.86 3.74 6.45
CA SER A 54 7.58 3.37 5.23
C SER A 54 8.15 4.61 4.54
N GLY A 55 9.31 4.47 3.88
CA GLY A 55 9.86 5.47 2.94
C GLY A 55 9.27 5.34 1.52
N ALA A 56 8.03 4.89 1.42
CA ALA A 56 7.47 4.18 0.26
C ALA A 56 7.71 4.81 -1.11
N VAL A 57 8.30 4.00 -2.00
CA VAL A 57 8.16 4.12 -3.45
C VAL A 57 7.23 3.00 -3.90
N MET A 58 6.06 3.36 -4.42
CA MET A 58 4.97 2.45 -4.71
C MET A 58 4.82 2.22 -6.21
N ASP A 59 4.80 0.95 -6.61
CA ASP A 59 4.30 0.52 -7.91
C ASP A 59 2.76 0.58 -7.92
N PRO A 60 2.13 1.36 -8.82
CA PRO A 60 0.68 1.55 -8.85
C PRO A 60 -0.09 0.29 -9.30
N ARG A 61 0.57 -0.74 -9.83
CA ARG A 61 -0.10 -1.91 -10.43
C ARG A 61 -1.17 -2.54 -9.53
N ALA A 62 -0.88 -2.76 -8.25
CA ALA A 62 -1.83 -3.37 -7.33
C ALA A 62 -3.05 -2.46 -7.08
N LEU A 63 -2.86 -1.14 -7.14
CA LEU A 63 -3.95 -0.17 -7.03
C LEU A 63 -4.76 -0.11 -8.32
N ASP A 64 -4.11 -0.20 -9.50
CA ASP A 64 -4.79 -0.32 -10.79
C ASP A 64 -5.67 -1.59 -10.85
N GLU A 65 -5.20 -2.71 -10.27
CA GLU A 65 -5.96 -3.96 -10.20
C GLU A 65 -7.14 -3.89 -9.21
N LEU A 66 -6.98 -3.22 -8.05
CA LEU A 66 -8.01 -3.15 -7.01
C LEU A 66 -9.04 -2.02 -7.24
N PHE A 67 -8.58 -0.90 -7.80
CA PHE A 67 -9.33 0.33 -8.05
C PHE A 67 -8.88 0.95 -9.39
N PRO A 68 -9.37 0.48 -10.54
CA PRO A 68 -8.94 0.98 -11.85
C PRO A 68 -9.09 2.50 -12.05
N ASP A 69 -9.99 3.13 -11.28
CA ASP A 69 -10.34 4.55 -11.27
C ASP A 69 -9.76 5.31 -10.07
N TRP A 70 -8.75 4.79 -9.37
CA TRP A 70 -8.18 5.39 -8.14
C TRP A 70 -7.77 6.86 -8.29
N LYS A 71 -7.37 7.29 -9.49
CA LYS A 71 -7.01 8.69 -9.79
C LYS A 71 -8.21 9.62 -9.65
N GLU A 72 -9.38 9.19 -10.13
CA GLU A 72 -10.63 9.93 -10.08
C GLU A 72 -11.22 9.92 -8.66
N LEU A 73 -11.02 8.81 -7.94
CA LEU A 73 -11.37 8.66 -6.52
C LEU A 73 -10.47 9.50 -5.59
N GLY A 74 -9.41 10.11 -6.12
CA GLY A 74 -8.56 11.04 -5.38
C GLY A 74 -7.50 10.39 -4.51
N ALA A 75 -7.03 9.18 -4.85
CA ALA A 75 -5.97 8.53 -4.07
C ALA A 75 -4.70 9.42 -4.02
N PRO A 76 -3.96 9.43 -2.90
CA PRO A 76 -2.92 10.42 -2.62
C PRO A 76 -1.57 10.18 -3.34
N LEU A 77 -1.56 9.53 -4.50
CA LEU A 77 -0.37 9.31 -5.32
C LEU A 77 -0.09 10.53 -6.21
N LYS A 78 0.51 11.57 -5.63
CA LYS A 78 0.71 12.88 -6.30
C LYS A 78 2.13 13.10 -6.84
N THR A 79 3.10 12.30 -6.41
CA THR A 79 4.52 12.53 -6.69
C THR A 79 5.12 11.36 -7.48
N PRO A 80 5.10 11.40 -8.82
CA PRO A 80 5.76 10.39 -9.63
C PRO A 80 7.28 10.43 -9.41
N ALA A 81 7.93 9.27 -9.39
CA ALA A 81 9.38 9.17 -9.30
C ALA A 81 10.01 9.70 -10.60
N SER A 82 10.83 10.75 -10.47
CA SER A 82 11.43 11.46 -11.61
C SER A 82 12.88 11.05 -11.91
N GLU A 83 13.63 10.64 -10.89
CA GLU A 83 15.02 10.24 -11.01
C GLU A 83 15.37 9.16 -9.98
N ASP A 84 16.16 8.17 -10.41
CA ASP A 84 16.80 7.20 -9.53
C ASP A 84 18.28 7.55 -9.32
N ARG A 85 18.71 7.56 -8.06
CA ARG A 85 20.11 7.75 -7.69
C ARG A 85 20.56 6.64 -6.75
N PHE A 86 21.44 5.78 -7.25
CA PHE A 86 22.12 4.80 -6.43
C PHE A 86 23.55 5.27 -6.18
N LEU A 87 23.91 5.45 -4.91
CA LEU A 87 25.19 6.00 -4.49
C LEU A 87 25.97 4.97 -3.67
N PHE A 88 27.24 4.81 -3.99
CA PHE A 88 28.19 4.20 -3.08
C PHE A 88 28.81 5.29 -2.21
N LEU A 89 28.76 5.09 -0.89
CA LEU A 89 29.26 6.04 0.09
C LEU A 89 30.67 5.64 0.53
N THR A 90 31.53 6.63 0.73
CA THR A 90 32.80 6.51 1.45
C THR A 90 32.74 7.38 2.69
N GLU A 91 33.76 7.32 3.56
CA GLU A 91 33.81 8.17 4.76
C GLU A 91 33.71 9.67 4.43
N SER A 92 34.33 10.09 3.32
CA SER A 92 34.47 11.50 2.94
C SER A 92 33.66 11.91 1.70
N GLY A 93 32.86 11.02 1.11
CA GLY A 93 32.14 11.34 -0.11
C GLY A 93 31.22 10.24 -0.64
N SER A 94 30.84 10.38 -1.91
CA SER A 94 30.03 9.38 -2.61
C SER A 94 30.26 9.43 -4.11
N PHE A 95 29.93 8.34 -4.81
CA PHE A 95 29.88 8.30 -6.26
C PHE A 95 28.61 7.62 -6.74
N LYS A 96 28.01 8.16 -7.81
CA LYS A 96 26.78 7.64 -8.42
C LYS A 96 27.10 6.47 -9.34
N VAL A 97 26.31 5.41 -9.24
CA VAL A 97 26.31 4.32 -10.24
C VAL A 97 25.67 4.84 -11.52
N PRO A 98 26.32 4.72 -12.69
CA PRO A 98 25.71 5.09 -13.96
C PRO A 98 24.41 4.34 -14.21
N ASP A 99 23.39 5.05 -14.71
CA ASP A 99 22.02 4.52 -14.85
C ASP A 99 21.93 3.28 -15.76
N PHE A 100 22.83 3.11 -16.72
CA PHE A 100 22.86 1.93 -17.60
C PHE A 100 23.40 0.67 -16.92
N LEU A 101 24.06 0.80 -15.75
CA LEU A 101 24.52 -0.33 -14.94
C LEU A 101 23.54 -0.64 -13.80
N LEU A 102 22.49 0.17 -13.61
CA LEU A 102 21.51 -0.02 -12.55
C LEU A 102 20.58 -1.21 -12.90
N PRO A 103 20.49 -2.24 -12.03
CA PRO A 103 19.53 -3.32 -12.19
C PRO A 103 18.09 -2.83 -12.24
N GLU A 104 17.21 -3.57 -12.90
CA GLU A 104 15.79 -3.20 -13.05
C GLU A 104 15.07 -3.01 -11.72
N CYS A 105 15.42 -3.78 -10.68
CA CYS A 105 14.82 -3.66 -9.35
C CYS A 105 15.14 -2.33 -8.63
N PHE A 106 16.06 -1.52 -9.13
CA PHE A 106 16.37 -0.18 -8.63
C PHE A 106 15.86 0.94 -9.52
N ARG A 107 15.08 0.62 -10.55
CA ARG A 107 14.49 1.60 -11.47
C ARG A 107 13.03 1.80 -11.09
N ASN A 108 12.65 3.06 -10.85
CA ASN A 108 11.32 3.43 -10.36
C ASN A 108 10.47 4.15 -11.40
N HIS A 109 10.78 3.98 -12.69
CA HIS A 109 9.97 4.56 -13.75
C HIS A 109 8.52 4.06 -13.68
N GLY A 110 7.57 4.98 -13.53
CA GLY A 110 6.14 4.66 -13.34
C GLY A 110 5.67 4.54 -11.89
N ASN A 111 6.60 4.53 -10.92
CA ASN A 111 6.28 4.47 -9.50
C ASN A 111 6.01 5.86 -8.90
N TYR A 112 5.46 5.88 -7.69
CA TYR A 112 5.16 7.10 -6.94
C TYR A 112 5.85 7.11 -5.59
N VAL A 113 6.39 8.27 -5.19
CA VAL A 113 6.84 8.53 -3.82
C VAL A 113 5.63 8.94 -2.99
N ILE A 114 5.35 8.23 -1.90
CA ILE A 114 4.13 8.45 -1.10
C ILE A 114 4.39 8.41 0.41
N SER A 115 3.46 9.00 1.16
CA SER A 115 3.29 8.69 2.58
C SER A 115 2.32 7.51 2.71
N LEU A 116 2.84 6.31 2.97
CA LEU A 116 2.02 5.09 3.00
C LEU A 116 0.95 5.11 4.10
N GLY A 117 1.18 5.83 5.20
CA GLY A 117 0.16 5.99 6.24
C GLY A 117 -1.04 6.83 5.81
N ASN A 118 -0.91 7.62 4.74
CA ASN A 118 -1.99 8.43 4.18
C ASN A 118 -2.67 7.76 2.97
N LEU A 119 -2.10 6.67 2.45
CA LEU A 119 -2.64 5.91 1.31
C LEU A 119 -3.89 5.14 1.73
#